data_AF-A0A6M0AU91-F1
#
_entry.id   AF-A0A6M0AU91-F1
#
_cell.length_a   1.000
_cell.length_b   1.000
_cell.length_c   1.000
_cell.angle_alpha   90.00
_cell.angle_beta   90.00
_cell.angle_gamma   90.00
#
_symmetry.space_group_name_H-M   'P 1'
#
loop_
_entity.id
_entity.type
_entity.pdbx_description
1 polymer ?
#
loop_
_entity_poly.entity_id
_entity_poly.type
_entity_poly.pdbx_seq_one_letter_code
_entity_poly.pdbx_strand_id
1 'polypeptide(L)'
;PGHFIRLPNRYYTFRYGGIDFFALDSNTFCSSDSSSKPKAGPDQEQLDWLQQRLIDSWHDPQVRGRVIYLHHSPYSTETSRWEQPDAIAVRGHLRQVLDQVAAAIGSLPEKRPLVDLILSGHAHCFEHLRTFDTKHADSHLNWLVCGGSGASLRHQRKDGVEVMEISGGGYVQMVARSLLFIGRKGKGRTARSPHTFLRIDVHNGVPPKFVIRPFIVEKLKNKWSSSAIKPFVIQNL
;
A
#
# COMPACT_ATOMS: atom_id res chain seq x y z
N PRO A 1 1.55 15.97 -24.33
CA PRO A 1 0.32 15.18 -24.07
C PRO A 1 -0.17 14.53 -25.37
N GLY A 2 0.02 13.23 -25.56
CA GLY A 2 -0.33 12.57 -26.83
C GLY A 2 0.56 11.40 -27.25
N HIS A 3 1.69 11.16 -26.59
CA HIS A 3 2.38 9.88 -26.70
C HIS A 3 1.86 8.94 -25.63
N PHE A 4 1.23 7.86 -26.07
CA PHE A 4 0.90 6.70 -25.25
C PHE A 4 2.24 6.05 -24.84
N ILE A 5 2.85 6.54 -23.76
CA ILE A 5 3.93 5.84 -23.05
C ILE A 5 3.26 4.68 -22.31
N ARG A 6 2.90 3.61 -23.02
CA ARG A 6 2.78 2.32 -22.34
C ARG A 6 4.17 2.10 -21.76
N LEU A 7 4.27 2.16 -20.43
CA LEU A 7 5.43 1.63 -19.74
C LEU A 7 5.70 0.26 -20.35
N PRO A 8 6.95 -0.03 -20.79
CA PRO A 8 7.24 -1.22 -21.58
C PRO A 8 6.86 -2.50 -20.85
N ASN A 9 6.83 -2.45 -19.51
CA ASN A 9 6.53 -3.57 -18.63
C ASN A 9 5.41 -3.21 -17.65
N ARG A 10 4.57 -4.20 -17.30
CA ARG A 10 3.46 -4.06 -16.34
C ARG A 10 3.96 -3.80 -14.91
N TYR A 11 5.17 -4.27 -14.61
CA TYR A 11 5.90 -4.07 -13.36
C TYR A 11 7.36 -3.73 -13.68
N TYR A 12 8.02 -2.95 -12.81
CA TYR A 12 9.40 -2.48 -13.05
C TYR A 12 10.02 -1.92 -11.77
N THR A 13 11.34 -1.74 -11.79
CA THR A 13 12.07 -1.07 -10.72
C THR A 13 12.93 0.07 -11.26
N PHE A 14 13.14 1.11 -10.46
CA PHE A 14 14.08 2.18 -10.74
C PHE A 14 14.65 2.74 -9.43
N ARG A 15 15.81 3.39 -9.54
CA ARG A 15 16.48 4.04 -8.41
C ARG A 15 16.45 5.55 -8.55
N TYR A 16 16.11 6.25 -7.47
CA TYR A 16 16.22 7.71 -7.41
C TYR A 16 16.62 8.16 -6.01
N GLY A 17 17.67 8.98 -5.90
CA GLY A 17 18.17 9.48 -4.61
C GLY A 17 18.62 8.37 -3.64
N GLY A 18 19.08 7.23 -4.17
CA GLY A 18 19.46 6.04 -3.38
C GLY A 18 18.27 5.21 -2.87
N ILE A 19 17.06 5.48 -3.34
CA ILE A 19 15.86 4.72 -3.01
C ILE A 19 15.45 3.89 -4.21
N ASP A 20 15.24 2.60 -4.00
CA ASP A 20 14.68 1.70 -5.01
C ASP A 20 13.16 1.69 -4.93
N PHE A 21 12.51 1.84 -6.07
CA PHE A 21 11.06 1.85 -6.23
C PHE A 21 10.63 0.61 -7.01
N PHE A 22 9.68 -0.16 -6.47
CA PHE A 22 9.17 -1.39 -7.08
C PHE A 22 7.71 -1.20 -7.45
N ALA A 23 7.45 -1.10 -8.76
CA ALA A 23 6.12 -0.98 -9.33
C ALA A 23 5.54 -2.36 -9.58
N LEU A 24 4.38 -2.67 -9.00
CA LEU A 24 3.72 -3.97 -9.19
C LEU A 24 2.39 -3.82 -9.92
N ASP A 25 2.12 -4.78 -10.81
CA ASP A 25 0.78 -4.97 -11.35
C ASP A 25 0.00 -5.97 -10.50
N SER A 26 -0.59 -5.46 -9.44
CA SER A 26 -1.44 -6.25 -8.54
C SER A 26 -2.70 -6.86 -9.17
N ASN A 27 -3.05 -6.56 -10.43
CA ASN A 27 -4.15 -7.28 -11.09
C ASN A 27 -3.76 -8.75 -11.33
N THR A 28 -2.47 -9.01 -11.58
CA THR A 28 -1.98 -10.34 -11.92
C THR A 28 -1.78 -11.25 -10.70
N PHE A 29 -2.01 -10.72 -9.49
CA PHE A 29 -1.99 -11.49 -8.25
C PHE A 29 -3.37 -12.10 -7.96
N CYS A 30 -4.41 -11.56 -8.60
CA CYS A 30 -5.78 -12.00 -8.44
C CYS A 30 -6.11 -13.03 -9.53
N SER A 31 -6.62 -14.20 -9.13
CA SER A 31 -7.11 -15.21 -10.08
C SER A 31 -8.51 -14.89 -10.64
N SER A 32 -9.02 -13.68 -10.40
CA SER A 32 -10.41 -13.27 -10.62
C SER A 32 -10.60 -12.49 -11.93
N ASP A 33 -9.98 -12.95 -13.02
CA ASP A 33 -10.45 -12.51 -14.33
C ASP A 33 -11.82 -13.17 -14.59
N SER A 34 -12.88 -12.36 -14.63
CA SER A 34 -14.25 -12.79 -14.93
C SER A 34 -14.46 -13.25 -16.38
N SER A 35 -13.38 -13.59 -17.08
CA SER A 35 -13.41 -14.11 -18.45
C SER A 35 -13.51 -15.63 -18.40
N SER A 36 -14.25 -16.22 -19.33
CA SER A 36 -14.49 -17.67 -19.48
C SER A 36 -13.24 -18.51 -19.80
N LYS A 37 -12.04 -17.99 -19.53
CA LYS A 37 -10.76 -18.66 -19.75
C LYS A 37 -10.36 -19.45 -18.49
N PRO A 38 -9.62 -20.56 -18.63
CA PRO A 38 -9.11 -21.30 -17.49
C PRO A 38 -8.33 -20.36 -16.56
N LYS A 39 -8.57 -20.49 -15.25
CA LYS A 39 -7.93 -19.68 -14.20
C LYS A 39 -6.42 -19.82 -14.32
N ALA A 40 -5.76 -18.81 -14.86
CA ALA A 40 -4.32 -18.68 -14.68
C ALA A 40 -4.08 -18.44 -13.18
N GLY A 41 -3.09 -19.12 -12.61
CA GLY A 41 -2.58 -18.79 -11.28
C GLY A 41 -2.03 -17.36 -11.24
N PRO A 42 -1.53 -16.89 -10.08
CA PRO A 42 -0.84 -15.62 -10.04
C PRO A 42 0.32 -15.58 -11.05
N ASP A 43 0.65 -14.39 -11.53
CA ASP A 43 1.83 -14.16 -12.38
C ASP A 43 3.11 -14.42 -11.55
N GLN A 44 3.56 -15.67 -11.61
CA GLN A 44 4.71 -16.15 -10.85
C GLN A 44 6.00 -15.44 -11.26
N GLU A 45 6.14 -15.06 -12.53
CA GLU A 45 7.30 -14.32 -13.02
C GLU A 45 7.46 -12.99 -12.29
N GLN A 46 6.36 -12.25 -12.09
CA GLN A 46 6.39 -11.00 -11.32
C GLN A 46 6.72 -11.23 -9.84
N LEU A 47 6.20 -12.30 -9.22
CA LEU A 47 6.47 -12.61 -7.82
C LEU A 47 7.95 -12.98 -7.61
N ASP A 48 8.50 -13.85 -8.46
CA ASP A 48 9.91 -14.25 -8.45
C ASP A 48 10.82 -13.04 -8.74
N TRP A 49 10.42 -12.20 -9.71
CA TRP A 49 11.10 -10.94 -10.00
C TRP A 49 11.15 -10.03 -8.79
N LEU A 50 10.02 -9.82 -8.09
CA LEU A 50 9.96 -8.95 -6.92
C LEU A 50 10.86 -9.49 -5.80
N GLN A 51 10.81 -10.81 -5.55
CA GLN A 51 11.66 -11.47 -4.58
C GLN A 51 13.14 -11.20 -4.86
N GLN A 52 13.61 -11.53 -6.08
CA GLN A 52 15.01 -11.36 -6.45
C GLN A 52 15.44 -9.90 -6.37
N ARG A 53 14.63 -8.97 -6.86
CA ARG A 53 14.99 -7.54 -6.88
C ARG A 53 15.02 -6.93 -5.48
N LEU A 54 14.18 -7.38 -4.55
CA LEU A 54 14.27 -6.95 -3.16
C LEU A 54 15.54 -7.48 -2.49
N ILE A 55 15.93 -8.74 -2.75
CA ILE A 55 17.17 -9.32 -2.23
C ILE A 55 18.39 -8.56 -2.76
N ASP A 56 18.47 -8.36 -4.10
CA ASP A 56 19.56 -7.62 -4.74
C ASP A 56 19.68 -6.20 -4.17
N SER A 57 18.54 -5.50 -4.09
CA SER A 57 18.45 -4.16 -3.51
C SER A 57 18.87 -4.16 -2.04
N TRP A 58 18.57 -5.22 -1.29
CA TRP A 58 18.96 -5.37 0.11
C TRP A 58 20.47 -5.45 0.30
N HIS A 59 21.15 -6.24 -0.52
CA HIS A 59 22.59 -6.39 -0.45
C HIS A 59 23.38 -5.20 -1.02
N ASP A 60 22.76 -4.39 -1.87
CA ASP A 60 23.40 -3.20 -2.42
C ASP A 60 23.63 -2.12 -1.32
N PRO A 61 24.89 -1.74 -1.02
CA PRO A 61 25.21 -0.74 0.00
C PRO A 61 24.87 0.70 -0.44
N GLN A 62 24.65 0.95 -1.73
CA GLN A 62 24.22 2.24 -2.24
C GLN A 62 22.71 2.47 -2.04
N VAL A 63 21.96 1.41 -1.76
CA VAL A 63 20.53 1.50 -1.46
C VAL A 63 20.34 1.88 -0.01
N ARG A 64 19.78 3.06 0.16
CA ARG A 64 19.37 3.55 1.47
C ARG A 64 17.92 3.25 1.82
N GLY A 65 17.04 3.02 0.84
CA GLY A 65 15.66 2.61 1.14
C GLY A 65 14.91 1.98 -0.03
N ARG A 66 13.75 1.39 0.27
CA ARG A 66 12.93 0.59 -0.66
C ARG A 66 11.46 0.96 -0.53
N VAL A 67 10.82 1.31 -1.65
CA VAL A 67 9.40 1.67 -1.71
C VAL A 67 8.69 0.74 -2.68
N ILE A 68 7.64 0.06 -2.21
CA ILE A 68 6.75 -0.72 -3.09
C ILE A 68 5.53 0.12 -3.42
N TYR A 69 5.06 0.07 -4.67
CA TYR A 69 3.76 0.62 -5.03
C TYR A 69 2.97 -0.27 -5.97
N LEU A 70 1.66 -0.34 -5.73
CA LEU A 70 0.75 -1.25 -6.40
C LEU A 70 -0.66 -0.64 -6.50
N HIS A 71 -1.54 -1.20 -7.35
CA HIS A 71 -2.89 -0.65 -7.51
C HIS A 71 -3.84 -1.10 -6.37
N HIS A 72 -3.99 -2.41 -6.17
CA HIS A 72 -4.91 -2.97 -5.18
C HIS A 72 -4.32 -2.90 -3.77
N SER A 73 -5.10 -2.39 -2.82
CA SER A 73 -4.67 -2.31 -1.42
C SER A 73 -4.89 -3.64 -0.70
N PRO A 74 -3.85 -4.31 -0.17
CA PRO A 74 -4.01 -5.57 0.59
C PRO A 74 -4.61 -5.35 1.98
N TYR A 75 -4.52 -4.13 2.50
CA TYR A 75 -5.11 -3.68 3.74
C TYR A 75 -5.92 -2.41 3.49
N SER A 76 -7.15 -2.37 3.99
CA SER A 76 -7.96 -1.15 4.08
C SER A 76 -9.05 -1.32 5.12
N THR A 77 -9.62 -0.21 5.60
CA THR A 77 -10.84 -0.22 6.42
C THR A 77 -12.01 0.47 5.71
N GLU A 78 -11.93 0.65 4.40
CA GLU A 78 -13.03 1.16 3.60
C GLU A 78 -14.18 0.13 3.46
N THR A 79 -15.42 0.59 3.36
CA THR A 79 -16.63 -0.25 3.49
C THR A 79 -16.87 -1.35 2.45
N SER A 80 -16.27 -1.31 1.26
CA SER A 80 -16.78 -2.05 0.08
C SER A 80 -15.89 -3.18 -0.42
N ARG A 81 -14.57 -3.04 -0.35
CA ARG A 81 -13.61 -3.99 -0.94
C ARG A 81 -12.50 -4.45 -0.01
N TRP A 82 -12.53 -4.06 1.26
CA TRP A 82 -11.48 -4.36 2.23
C TRP A 82 -11.23 -5.86 2.48
N GLU A 83 -12.28 -6.68 2.32
CA GLU A 83 -12.27 -8.14 2.52
C GLU A 83 -12.62 -8.93 1.24
N GLN A 84 -12.50 -8.29 0.08
CA GLN A 84 -12.77 -8.99 -1.18
C GLN A 84 -11.65 -9.99 -1.49
N PRO A 85 -11.94 -11.09 -2.22
CA PRO A 85 -10.96 -12.09 -2.59
C PRO A 85 -9.69 -11.51 -3.22
N ASP A 86 -9.81 -10.43 -4.00
CA ASP A 86 -8.68 -9.74 -4.61
C ASP A 86 -7.73 -9.12 -3.58
N ALA A 87 -8.26 -8.43 -2.58
CA ALA A 87 -7.46 -7.83 -1.52
C ALA A 87 -6.76 -8.90 -0.68
N ILE A 88 -7.45 -10.01 -0.41
CA ILE A 88 -6.92 -11.17 0.30
C ILE A 88 -5.81 -11.85 -0.52
N ALA A 89 -6.02 -12.04 -1.83
CA ALA A 89 -5.03 -12.65 -2.73
C ALA A 89 -3.77 -11.78 -2.84
N VAL A 90 -3.93 -10.47 -3.05
CA VAL A 90 -2.79 -9.53 -3.09
C VAL A 90 -2.02 -9.56 -1.78
N ARG A 91 -2.72 -9.58 -0.63
CA ARG A 91 -2.09 -9.72 0.69
C ARG A 91 -1.30 -11.00 0.81
N GLY A 92 -1.90 -12.14 0.48
CA GLY A 92 -1.28 -13.46 0.59
C GLY A 92 -0.01 -13.58 -0.25
N HIS A 93 -0.07 -13.23 -1.53
CA HIS A 93 1.09 -13.33 -2.42
C HIS A 93 2.21 -12.36 -2.03
N LEU A 94 1.88 -11.10 -1.69
CA LEU A 94 2.91 -10.13 -1.30
C LEU A 94 3.58 -10.53 0.03
N ARG A 95 2.80 -11.02 0.99
CA ARG A 95 3.31 -11.56 2.25
C ARG A 95 4.25 -12.74 2.01
N GLN A 96 3.86 -13.69 1.16
CA GLN A 96 4.70 -14.84 0.80
C GLN A 96 6.03 -14.39 0.20
N VAL A 97 6.01 -13.43 -0.74
CA VAL A 97 7.25 -12.87 -1.30
C VAL A 97 8.12 -12.23 -0.21
N LEU A 98 7.53 -11.42 0.68
CA LEU A 98 8.28 -10.80 1.77
C LEU A 98 8.88 -11.84 2.73
N ASP A 99 8.16 -12.92 3.04
CA ASP A 99 8.65 -14.03 3.87
C ASP A 99 9.84 -14.73 3.20
N GLN A 100 9.76 -14.98 1.90
CA GLN A 100 10.84 -15.59 1.13
C GLN A 100 12.07 -14.68 1.06
N VAL A 101 11.87 -13.37 0.90
CA VAL A 101 12.96 -12.37 0.95
C VAL A 101 13.60 -12.35 2.34
N ALA A 102 12.80 -12.33 3.41
CA ALA A 102 13.29 -12.38 4.79
C ALA A 102 14.13 -13.64 5.05
N ALA A 103 13.64 -14.80 4.60
CA ALA A 103 14.34 -16.08 4.73
C ALA A 103 15.67 -16.09 3.96
N ALA A 104 15.70 -15.52 2.75
CA ALA A 104 16.91 -15.46 1.93
C ALA A 104 17.98 -14.51 2.52
N ILE A 105 17.55 -13.40 3.12
CA ILE A 105 18.46 -12.43 3.77
C ILE A 105 18.94 -12.95 5.14
N GLY A 106 18.09 -13.69 5.85
CA GLY A 106 18.38 -14.19 7.20
C GLY A 106 18.13 -13.12 8.26
N SER A 107 19.11 -12.91 9.15
CA SER A 107 18.96 -11.97 10.27
C SER A 107 18.97 -10.52 9.79
N LEU A 108 17.82 -9.85 9.88
CA LEU A 108 17.70 -8.43 9.56
C LEU A 108 18.36 -7.58 10.65
N PRO A 109 19.34 -6.71 10.32
CA PRO A 109 19.89 -5.74 11.25
C PRO A 109 18.78 -4.81 11.76
N GLU A 110 18.88 -4.42 13.03
CA GLU A 110 17.88 -3.64 13.80
C GLU A 110 17.46 -2.29 13.18
N LYS A 111 18.06 -1.88 12.06
CA LYS A 111 17.79 -0.61 11.38
C LYS A 111 17.79 -0.73 9.85
N ARG A 112 17.59 -1.92 9.28
CA ARG A 112 17.53 -2.07 7.81
C ARG A 112 16.30 -2.89 7.41
N PRO A 113 15.13 -2.25 7.28
CA PRO A 113 13.91 -2.96 6.94
C PRO A 113 13.98 -3.55 5.53
N LEU A 114 13.16 -4.56 5.29
CA LEU A 114 12.95 -5.12 3.95
C LEU A 114 12.34 -4.08 3.00
N VAL A 115 11.37 -3.31 3.50
CA VAL A 115 10.64 -2.27 2.78
C VAL A 115 10.39 -1.11 3.71
N ASP A 116 10.62 0.11 3.27
CA ASP A 116 10.47 1.30 4.11
C ASP A 116 9.08 1.94 4.04
N LEU A 117 8.40 1.81 2.90
CA LEU A 117 7.09 2.38 2.66
C LEU A 117 6.37 1.63 1.55
N ILE A 118 5.07 1.39 1.73
CA ILE A 118 4.22 0.81 0.70
C ILE A 118 3.08 1.77 0.34
N LEU A 119 2.90 2.01 -0.96
CA LEU A 119 1.85 2.88 -1.52
C LEU A 119 0.86 2.05 -2.32
N SER A 120 -0.43 2.24 -2.09
CA SER A 120 -1.46 1.55 -2.86
C SER A 120 -2.59 2.49 -3.30
N GLY A 121 -3.53 1.99 -4.10
CA GLY A 121 -4.69 2.72 -4.55
C GLY A 121 -5.97 1.88 -4.45
N HIS A 122 -6.80 1.94 -5.49
CA HIS A 122 -8.04 1.18 -5.67
C HIS A 122 -9.18 1.49 -4.68
N ALA A 123 -8.90 1.50 -3.38
CA ALA A 123 -9.78 2.01 -2.35
C ALA A 123 -9.86 3.54 -2.49
N HIS A 124 -11.04 4.08 -2.80
CA HIS A 124 -11.22 5.51 -3.05
C HIS A 124 -11.27 6.31 -1.74
N CYS A 125 -10.15 6.30 -1.03
CA CYS A 125 -9.89 7.05 0.19
C CYS A 125 -8.38 7.34 0.25
N PHE A 126 -8.00 8.23 1.14
CA PHE A 126 -6.66 8.21 1.71
C PHE A 126 -6.70 7.45 3.03
N GLU A 127 -5.77 6.53 3.23
CA GLU A 127 -5.67 5.77 4.45
C GLU A 127 -4.21 5.52 4.82
N HIS A 128 -3.82 5.86 6.05
CA HIS A 128 -2.57 5.39 6.65
C HIS A 128 -2.88 4.21 7.55
N LEU A 129 -2.36 3.04 7.20
CA LEU A 129 -2.44 1.83 7.99
C LEU A 129 -1.06 1.43 8.49
N ARG A 130 -1.05 0.76 9.64
CA ARG A 130 0.12 0.06 10.16
C ARG A 130 -0.22 -1.39 10.41
N THR A 131 0.59 -2.31 9.88
CA THR A 131 0.50 -3.72 10.25
C THR A 131 1.10 -3.94 11.64
N PHE A 132 0.61 -4.93 12.37
CA PHE A 132 1.10 -5.30 13.70
C PHE A 132 1.96 -6.56 13.57
N ASP A 133 1.98 -7.38 14.61
CA ASP A 133 2.61 -8.70 14.58
C ASP A 133 1.71 -9.64 13.76
N THR A 134 2.00 -9.73 12.46
CA THR A 134 1.29 -10.63 11.54
C THR A 134 1.83 -12.06 11.61
N LYS A 135 2.95 -12.28 12.31
CA LYS A 135 3.80 -13.48 12.25
C LYS A 135 4.52 -13.69 10.92
N HIS A 136 4.50 -12.68 10.06
CA HIS A 136 5.12 -12.68 8.74
C HIS A 136 6.00 -11.43 8.55
N ALA A 137 6.79 -11.42 7.47
CA ALA A 137 7.68 -10.34 7.10
C ALA A 137 6.97 -9.04 6.68
N ASP A 138 5.64 -9.06 6.54
CA ASP A 138 4.80 -7.87 6.41
C ASP A 138 4.41 -7.23 7.75
N SER A 139 4.95 -7.71 8.88
CA SER A 139 4.74 -7.13 10.21
C SER A 139 5.30 -5.72 10.35
N HIS A 140 4.63 -4.88 11.13
CA HIS A 140 5.08 -3.54 11.53
C HIS A 140 5.36 -2.54 10.38
N LEU A 141 4.88 -2.83 9.17
CA LEU A 141 5.02 -1.99 7.99
C LEU A 141 3.99 -0.86 7.94
N ASN A 142 4.36 0.21 7.25
CA ASN A 142 3.51 1.36 6.98
C ASN A 142 2.93 1.30 5.56
N TRP A 143 1.61 1.44 5.47
CA TRP A 143 0.86 1.40 4.22
C TRP A 143 0.11 2.71 4.03
N LEU A 144 0.25 3.31 2.85
CA LEU A 144 -0.51 4.49 2.44
C LEU A 144 -1.40 4.15 1.25
N VAL A 145 -2.70 4.04 1.49
CA VAL A 145 -3.71 3.97 0.45
C VAL A 145 -3.95 5.38 -0.08
N CYS A 146 -3.76 5.58 -1.37
CA CYS A 146 -3.73 6.89 -2.04
C CYS A 146 -4.82 7.00 -3.14
N GLY A 147 -5.94 6.27 -3.03
CA GLY A 147 -6.98 6.23 -4.06
C GLY A 147 -8.01 7.37 -4.01
N GLY A 148 -7.88 8.30 -3.07
CA GLY A 148 -8.85 9.40 -2.84
C GLY A 148 -8.74 10.61 -3.77
N SER A 149 -8.03 10.54 -4.89
CA SER A 149 -7.63 11.73 -5.67
C SER A 149 -8.67 12.30 -6.64
N GLY A 150 -9.72 11.55 -6.99
CA GLY A 150 -10.71 12.06 -7.96
C GLY A 150 -11.94 11.18 -8.22
N ALA A 151 -11.85 9.86 -7.98
CA ALA A 151 -13.02 8.98 -8.09
C ALA A 151 -13.99 9.15 -6.91
N SER A 152 -15.21 8.62 -7.05
CA SER A 152 -16.22 8.63 -5.99
C SER A 152 -15.70 7.99 -4.70
N LEU A 153 -15.53 8.81 -3.67
CA LEU A 153 -14.93 8.38 -2.40
C LEU A 153 -15.79 7.37 -1.66
N ARG A 154 -15.11 6.50 -0.90
CA ARG A 154 -15.72 5.45 -0.07
C ARG A 154 -15.72 5.84 1.41
N HIS A 155 -16.65 5.26 2.15
CA HIS A 155 -16.73 5.44 3.60
C HIS A 155 -15.74 4.52 4.30
N GLN A 156 -15.30 4.91 5.51
CA GLN A 156 -14.73 3.96 6.45
C GLN A 156 -15.86 3.09 7.02
N ARG A 157 -15.55 1.82 7.26
CA ARG A 157 -16.47 0.90 7.92
C ARG A 157 -16.77 1.33 9.36
N LYS A 158 -17.85 0.77 9.92
CA LYS A 158 -18.38 1.17 11.23
C LYS A 158 -17.96 0.26 12.38
N ASP A 159 -17.57 -0.97 12.04
CA ASP A 159 -17.18 -2.07 12.92
C ASP A 159 -15.78 -1.90 13.52
N GLY A 160 -14.99 -0.94 13.03
CA GLY A 160 -13.72 -0.59 13.65
C GLY A 160 -12.68 -0.08 12.67
N VAL A 161 -11.52 0.23 13.23
CA VAL A 161 -10.33 0.66 12.50
C VAL A 161 -9.30 -0.48 12.39
N GLU A 162 -9.61 -1.66 12.92
CA GLU A 162 -8.75 -2.82 13.07
C GLU A 162 -9.05 -3.90 12.03
N VAL A 163 -8.12 -4.20 11.12
CA VAL A 163 -8.24 -5.32 10.18
C VAL A 163 -7.94 -6.60 10.95
N MET A 164 -8.93 -7.50 10.99
CA MET A 164 -8.82 -8.81 11.63
C MET A 164 -8.57 -9.88 10.58
N GLU A 165 -7.90 -10.96 10.97
CA GLU A 165 -7.64 -12.13 10.12
C GLU A 165 -7.78 -13.40 10.96
N ILE A 166 -8.33 -14.46 10.37
CA ILE A 166 -8.35 -15.78 11.01
C ILE A 166 -7.04 -16.47 10.63
N SER A 167 -6.20 -16.71 11.63
CA SER A 167 -4.96 -17.48 11.46
C SER A 167 -5.24 -18.93 11.04
N GLY A 168 -4.24 -19.62 10.48
CA GLY A 168 -4.37 -21.05 10.12
C GLY A 168 -4.74 -21.97 11.29
N GLY A 169 -4.51 -21.55 12.53
CA GLY A 169 -4.93 -22.27 13.75
C GLY A 169 -6.36 -21.94 14.23
N GLY A 170 -7.12 -21.14 13.48
CA GLY A 170 -8.50 -20.76 13.81
C GLY A 170 -8.63 -19.57 14.77
N TYR A 171 -7.54 -18.99 15.25
CA TYR A 171 -7.56 -17.82 16.13
C TYR A 171 -7.71 -16.53 15.32
N VAL A 172 -8.59 -15.65 15.78
CA VAL A 172 -8.78 -14.30 15.22
C VAL A 172 -7.68 -13.38 15.77
N GLN A 173 -6.91 -12.76 14.88
CA GLN A 173 -5.84 -11.82 15.23
C GLN A 173 -6.01 -10.48 14.50
N MET A 174 -5.57 -9.41 15.13
CA MET A 174 -5.51 -8.09 14.51
C MET A 174 -4.21 -7.97 13.72
N VAL A 175 -4.30 -7.80 12.39
CA VAL A 175 -3.14 -7.75 11.49
C VAL A 175 -2.76 -6.33 11.09
N ALA A 176 -3.72 -5.39 11.10
CA ALA A 176 -3.47 -3.99 10.81
C ALA A 176 -4.44 -3.06 11.52
N ARG A 177 -4.05 -1.79 11.68
CA ARG A 177 -4.92 -0.73 12.21
C ARG A 177 -4.82 0.53 11.35
N SER A 178 -5.96 1.14 11.07
CA SER A 178 -6.06 2.45 10.44
C SER A 178 -5.69 3.53 11.45
N LEU A 179 -4.71 4.35 11.11
CA LEU A 179 -4.20 5.45 11.92
C LEU A 179 -4.78 6.80 11.48
N LEU A 180 -5.07 6.93 10.18
CA LEU A 180 -5.72 8.10 9.60
C LEU A 180 -6.54 7.67 8.38
N PHE A 181 -7.83 8.00 8.37
CA PHE A 181 -8.72 7.75 7.24
C PHE A 181 -9.35 9.06 6.76
N ILE A 182 -9.28 9.30 5.45
CA ILE A 182 -9.95 10.41 4.77
C ILE A 182 -10.70 9.83 3.57
N GLY A 183 -12.02 9.83 3.66
CA GLY A 183 -12.91 9.40 2.59
C GLY A 183 -14.25 10.08 2.72
N ARG A 184 -15.28 9.50 2.11
CA ARG A 184 -16.63 10.07 2.14
C ARG A 184 -17.16 10.15 3.56
N LYS A 185 -17.77 11.28 3.92
CA LYS A 185 -18.38 11.51 5.25
C LYS A 185 -19.84 11.95 5.10
N GLY A 186 -20.66 11.69 6.11
CA GLY A 186 -22.07 12.10 6.14
C GLY A 186 -22.96 11.38 5.11
N LYS A 187 -24.24 11.77 5.06
CA LYS A 187 -25.25 11.24 4.13
C LYS A 187 -26.17 12.37 3.65
N GLY A 188 -26.73 12.24 2.45
CA GLY A 188 -27.66 13.23 1.90
C GLY A 188 -27.09 14.64 1.90
N ARG A 189 -27.77 15.58 2.54
CA ARG A 189 -27.39 17.00 2.60
C ARG A 189 -26.11 17.28 3.39
N THR A 190 -25.65 16.36 4.25
CA THR A 190 -24.40 16.48 5.01
C THR A 190 -23.24 15.72 4.37
N ALA A 191 -23.46 15.13 3.18
CA ALA A 191 -22.44 14.38 2.49
C ALA A 191 -21.26 15.28 2.09
N ARG A 192 -20.04 14.82 2.38
CA ARG A 192 -18.79 15.46 2.01
C ARG A 192 -17.89 14.47 1.30
N SER A 193 -17.20 14.95 0.27
CA SER A 193 -16.22 14.20 -0.52
C SER A 193 -14.86 14.89 -0.47
N PRO A 194 -14.10 14.71 0.62
CA PRO A 194 -12.75 15.27 0.75
C PRO A 194 -11.76 14.48 -0.10
N HIS A 195 -11.53 14.91 -1.33
CA HIS A 195 -10.49 14.33 -2.17
C HIS A 195 -9.12 14.68 -1.60
N THR A 196 -8.13 13.84 -1.89
CA THR A 196 -6.81 13.97 -1.29
C THR A 196 -5.69 13.91 -2.31
N PHE A 197 -4.65 14.69 -2.06
CA PHE A 197 -3.33 14.48 -2.61
C PHE A 197 -2.32 14.55 -1.48
N LEU A 198 -1.09 14.11 -1.72
CA LEU A 198 -0.06 14.10 -0.70
C LEU A 198 1.28 14.52 -1.28
N ARG A 199 2.10 15.13 -0.41
CA ARG A 199 3.53 15.33 -0.65
C ARG A 199 4.29 14.45 0.34
N ILE A 200 5.29 13.72 -0.15
CA ILE A 200 6.21 12.95 0.69
C ILE A 200 7.54 13.68 0.68
N ASP A 201 7.93 14.25 1.81
CA ASP A 201 9.27 14.80 1.96
C ASP A 201 10.21 13.65 2.34
N VAL A 202 11.27 13.45 1.56
CA VAL A 202 12.28 12.41 1.77
C VAL A 202 13.54 13.06 2.34
N HIS A 203 13.88 12.74 3.59
CA HIS A 203 15.04 13.29 4.28
C HIS A 203 16.25 12.32 4.24
N ASN A 204 17.42 12.80 4.66
CA ASN A 204 18.66 12.02 4.83
C ASN A 204 18.53 10.87 5.86
N GLY A 205 19.45 9.90 5.82
CA GLY A 205 19.46 8.68 6.66
C GLY A 205 19.49 7.34 5.90
N VAL A 206 19.97 6.29 6.55
CA VAL A 206 19.90 4.91 6.05
C VAL A 206 19.25 4.09 7.17
N PRO A 207 17.92 3.93 7.17
CA PRO A 207 16.97 4.22 6.11
C PRO A 207 16.57 5.71 6.00
N PRO A 208 16.02 6.17 4.85
CA PRO A 208 15.49 7.51 4.70
C PRO A 208 14.29 7.74 5.64
N LYS A 209 14.20 8.96 6.17
CA LYS A 209 13.02 9.39 6.93
C LYS A 209 11.99 10.00 5.97
N PHE A 210 10.79 9.42 5.93
CA PHE A 210 9.66 9.93 5.15
C PHE A 210 8.72 10.78 6.02
N VAL A 211 8.42 12.00 5.57
CA VAL A 211 7.39 12.86 6.18
C VAL A 211 6.22 13.00 5.23
N ILE A 212 5.07 12.49 5.64
CA ILE A 212 3.84 12.51 4.86
C ILE A 212 3.07 13.80 5.14
N ARG A 213 2.70 14.51 4.08
CA ARG A 213 1.90 15.74 4.12
C ARG A 213 0.64 15.57 3.28
N PRO A 214 -0.46 15.12 3.89
CA PRO A 214 -1.74 15.00 3.20
C PRO A 214 -2.41 16.38 3.06
N PHE A 215 -3.11 16.55 1.96
CA PHE A 215 -3.94 17.71 1.69
C PHE A 215 -5.35 17.25 1.31
N ILE A 216 -6.35 18.03 1.68
CA ILE A 216 -7.74 17.84 1.29
C ILE A 216 -8.10 18.88 0.24
N VAL A 217 -8.85 18.46 -0.77
CA VAL A 217 -9.56 19.32 -1.73
C VAL A 217 -11.02 18.88 -1.74
N GLU A 218 -11.92 19.81 -1.44
CA GLU A 218 -13.36 19.52 -1.43
C GLU A 218 -14.20 20.71 -1.88
N LYS A 219 -15.40 20.40 -2.38
CA LYS A 219 -16.39 21.40 -2.78
C LYS A 219 -17.42 21.58 -1.65
N LEU A 220 -17.39 22.74 -0.99
CA LEU A 220 -18.31 23.11 0.09
C LEU A 220 -19.15 24.31 -0.34
N LYS A 221 -20.49 24.22 -0.23
CA LYS A 221 -21.43 25.30 -0.63
C LYS A 221 -21.09 25.89 -2.01
N ASN A 222 -20.81 25.01 -2.99
CA ASN A 222 -20.39 25.34 -4.35
C ASN A 222 -19.02 26.03 -4.53
N LYS A 223 -18.20 26.15 -3.49
CA LYS A 223 -16.83 26.68 -3.57
C LYS A 223 -15.82 25.58 -3.31
N TRP A 224 -14.74 25.57 -4.11
CA TRP A 224 -13.59 24.70 -3.84
C TRP A 224 -12.78 25.26 -2.69
N SER A 225 -12.38 24.39 -1.78
CA SER A 225 -11.50 24.71 -0.66
C SER A 225 -10.41 23.64 -0.58
N SER A 226 -9.20 24.08 -0.22
CA SER A 226 -8.07 23.21 0.05
C SER A 226 -7.56 23.42 1.47
N SER A 227 -7.17 22.35 2.16
CA SER A 227 -6.57 22.43 3.50
C SER A 227 -5.49 21.39 3.67
N ALA A 228 -4.49 21.70 4.50
CA ALA A 228 -3.45 20.74 4.88
C ALA A 228 -3.88 19.95 6.12
N ILE A 229 -3.52 18.67 6.16
CA ILE A 229 -3.59 17.85 7.37
C ILE A 229 -2.25 17.91 8.08
N LYS A 230 -2.27 17.76 9.42
CA LYS A 230 -1.05 17.72 10.23
C LYS A 230 -0.08 16.67 9.66
N PRO A 231 1.15 17.06 9.29
CA PRO A 231 2.16 16.12 8.80
C PRO A 231 2.49 15.05 9.84
N PHE A 232 2.88 13.87 9.36
CA PHE A 232 3.34 12.77 10.22
C PHE A 232 4.56 12.07 9.60
N VAL A 233 5.33 11.38 10.44
CA VAL A 233 6.55 10.68 10.04
C VAL A 233 6.26 9.19 9.94
N ILE A 234 6.76 8.55 8.89
CA ILE A 234 6.79 7.08 8.82
C ILE A 234 7.87 6.58 9.79
N GLN A 235 7.44 5.87 10.82
CA GLN A 235 8.33 5.22 11.78
C GLN A 235 8.38 3.74 11.46
N ASN A 236 9.55 3.30 10.96
CA ASN A 236 9.90 1.88 10.92
C ASN A 236 10.55 1.61 12.29
N LEU A 237 9.84 0.88 13.14
CA LEU A 237 10.36 0.40 14.42
C LEU A 237 11.03 -0.95 14.18
#